data_AF-A0A1Y2ELX8-F1
#
_entry.id   AF-A0A1Y2ELX8-F1
#
_cell.length_a   1.000
_cell.length_b   1.000
_cell.length_c   1.000
_cell.angle_alpha   90.00
_cell.angle_beta   90.00
_cell.angle_gamma   90.00
#
_symmetry.space_group_name_H-M   'P 1'
#
loop_
_entity.id
_entity.type
_entity.pdbx_description
1 polymer ?
#
loop_
_entity_poly.entity_id
_entity_poly.type
_entity_poly.pdbx_seq_one_letter_code
_entity_poly.pdbx_strand_id
1 'polypeptide(L)'
;MVEKNLPYIEEIDEPLLPEAVEEAYKKESNPTSQIKFNYAWANIKSDKKADQEKGIKILYEIYKENPGRSRECKYYLAIGEYRLGHYREARNYIDSLLEFEPKNQQFLNFKKIIDSKVQDEGILGIAIVGGIAIATGTLLIKLLKK
;
A
#
# COMPACT_ATOMS: atom_id res chain seq x y z
N MET A 1 -5.89 -9.35 23.40
CA MET A 1 -6.56 -8.37 22.51
C MET A 1 -6.31 -8.85 21.11
N VAL A 2 -7.35 -9.27 20.40
CA VAL A 2 -7.21 -9.94 19.10
C VAL A 2 -6.60 -8.96 18.10
N GLU A 3 -5.36 -9.22 17.68
CA GLU A 3 -4.78 -8.60 16.49
C GLU A 3 -5.76 -8.84 15.35
N LYS A 4 -6.44 -7.79 14.90
CA LYS A 4 -7.11 -7.83 13.60
C LYS A 4 -6.00 -8.09 12.58
N ASN A 5 -5.94 -9.32 12.08
CA ASN A 5 -5.05 -9.69 10.99
C ASN A 5 -5.34 -8.76 9.81
N LEU A 6 -4.43 -7.82 9.57
CA LEU A 6 -4.45 -7.02 8.36
C LEU A 6 -4.26 -7.99 7.18
N PRO A 7 -4.90 -7.78 6.03
CA PRO A 7 -4.75 -8.68 4.89
C PRO A 7 -3.30 -8.69 4.42
N TYR A 8 -2.75 -9.86 4.08
CA TYR A 8 -1.48 -9.88 3.36
C TYR A 8 -1.65 -9.25 1.98
N ILE A 9 -0.59 -8.65 1.43
CA ILE A 9 -0.68 -7.99 0.13
C ILE A 9 -1.01 -9.00 -0.98
N GLU A 10 -0.62 -10.25 -0.79
CA GLU A 10 -0.92 -11.38 -1.68
C GLU A 10 -2.41 -11.79 -1.65
N GLU A 11 -3.17 -11.39 -0.64
CA GLU A 11 -4.58 -11.75 -0.41
C GLU A 11 -5.55 -10.65 -0.89
N ILE A 12 -5.05 -9.51 -1.39
CA ILE A 12 -5.89 -8.35 -1.71
C ILE A 12 -6.76 -8.56 -2.95
N ASP A 13 -6.50 -9.59 -3.76
CA ASP A 13 -7.19 -9.85 -5.02
C ASP A 13 -8.45 -10.73 -4.86
N GLU A 14 -8.89 -11.02 -3.63
CA GLU A 14 -10.13 -11.75 -3.41
C GLU A 14 -11.36 -11.01 -3.99
N PRO A 15 -12.22 -11.69 -4.77
CA PRO A 15 -13.40 -11.09 -5.36
C PRO A 15 -14.36 -10.60 -4.27
N LEU A 16 -14.65 -9.30 -4.28
CA LEU A 16 -15.63 -8.68 -3.37
C LEU A 16 -17.01 -8.62 -4.04
N LEU A 17 -18.06 -8.51 -3.24
CA LEU A 17 -19.43 -8.15 -3.67
C LEU A 17 -19.57 -6.62 -3.62
N PRO A 18 -19.22 -5.85 -4.68
CA PRO A 18 -19.11 -4.40 -4.59
C PRO A 18 -20.49 -3.73 -4.46
N GLU A 19 -21.51 -4.38 -4.99
CA GLU A 19 -22.90 -3.89 -5.02
C GLU A 19 -23.48 -3.75 -3.61
N ALA A 20 -23.40 -4.81 -2.78
CA ALA A 20 -23.92 -4.76 -1.41
C ALA A 20 -23.22 -3.69 -0.55
N VAL A 21 -21.92 -3.46 -0.76
CA VAL A 21 -21.15 -2.45 -0.04
C VAL A 21 -21.53 -1.04 -0.51
N GLU A 22 -21.73 -0.86 -1.81
CA GLU A 22 -22.16 0.42 -2.37
C GLU A 22 -23.59 0.79 -1.94
N GLU A 23 -24.50 -0.17 -1.92
CA GLU A 23 -25.86 0.01 -1.40
C GLU A 23 -25.86 0.43 0.07
N ALA A 24 -25.08 -0.27 0.91
CA ALA A 24 -24.96 0.07 2.33
C ALA A 24 -24.42 1.49 2.54
N TYR A 25 -23.42 1.91 1.75
CA TYR A 25 -22.87 3.25 1.82
C TYR A 25 -23.86 4.33 1.37
N LYS A 26 -24.61 4.09 0.28
CA LYS A 26 -25.58 5.06 -0.27
C LYS A 26 -26.87 5.17 0.54
N LYS A 27 -27.24 4.12 1.27
CA LYS A 27 -28.47 4.09 2.07
C LYS A 27 -28.42 5.01 3.29
N GLU A 28 -27.22 5.25 3.83
CA GLU A 28 -27.03 6.07 5.02
C GLU A 28 -26.66 7.52 4.65
N SER A 29 -27.38 8.50 5.21
CA SER A 29 -27.05 9.91 5.03
C SER A 29 -25.76 10.33 5.75
N ASN A 30 -25.38 9.60 6.81
CA ASN A 30 -24.13 9.76 7.52
C ASN A 30 -23.54 8.37 7.86
N PRO A 31 -22.86 7.72 6.91
CA PRO A 31 -22.34 6.37 7.09
C PRO A 31 -21.34 6.29 8.24
N THR A 32 -21.42 5.21 9.03
CA THR A 32 -20.44 4.94 10.09
C THR A 32 -19.01 4.78 9.53
N SER A 33 -17.99 5.02 10.34
CA SER A 33 -16.58 4.85 9.93
C SER A 33 -16.29 3.46 9.35
N GLN A 34 -16.97 2.42 9.83
CA GLN A 34 -16.80 1.06 9.31
C GLN A 34 -17.42 0.87 7.92
N ILE A 35 -18.60 1.47 7.66
CA ILE A 35 -19.24 1.42 6.33
C ILE A 35 -18.41 2.23 5.33
N LYS A 36 -17.95 3.43 5.72
CA LYS A 36 -17.00 4.21 4.91
C LYS A 36 -15.75 3.39 4.58
N PHE A 37 -15.19 2.68 5.57
CA PHE A 37 -13.99 1.85 5.38
C PHE A 37 -14.22 0.70 4.41
N ASN A 38 -15.32 -0.05 4.58
CA ASN A 38 -15.66 -1.15 3.69
C ASN A 38 -15.85 -0.67 2.24
N TYR A 39 -16.52 0.48 2.06
CA TYR A 39 -16.70 1.08 0.75
C TYR A 39 -15.37 1.55 0.14
N ALA A 40 -14.52 2.19 0.94
CA ALA A 40 -13.20 2.61 0.50
C ALA A 40 -12.34 1.41 0.05
N TRP A 41 -12.37 0.32 0.81
CA TRP A 41 -11.65 -0.90 0.47
C TRP A 41 -12.17 -1.55 -0.82
N ALA A 42 -13.49 -1.63 -1.00
CA ALA A 42 -14.08 -2.11 -2.25
C ALA A 42 -13.61 -1.30 -3.47
N ASN A 43 -13.54 0.03 -3.32
CA ASN A 43 -13.07 0.93 -4.36
C ASN A 43 -11.56 0.76 -4.67
N ILE A 44 -10.72 0.57 -3.64
CA ILE A 44 -9.27 0.30 -3.82
C ILE A 44 -9.02 -1.01 -4.56
N LYS A 45 -9.91 -2.00 -4.37
CA LYS A 45 -9.80 -3.29 -5.06
C LYS A 45 -10.24 -3.27 -6.52
N SER A 46 -10.91 -2.21 -6.98
CA SER A 46 -11.30 -2.04 -8.39
C SER A 46 -10.08 -1.92 -9.29
N ASP A 47 -10.19 -2.37 -10.54
CA ASP A 47 -9.16 -2.16 -11.56
C ASP A 47 -9.20 -0.76 -12.19
N LYS A 48 -10.26 0.01 -11.91
CA LYS A 48 -10.40 1.38 -12.42
C LYS A 48 -9.66 2.33 -11.50
N LYS A 49 -8.70 3.07 -12.09
CA LYS A 49 -7.93 4.11 -11.38
C LYS A 49 -8.82 5.11 -10.61
N ALA A 50 -9.92 5.56 -11.23
CA ALA A 50 -10.84 6.50 -10.62
C ALA A 50 -11.51 5.96 -9.33
N ASP A 51 -11.82 4.65 -9.31
CA ASP A 51 -12.37 4.02 -8.12
C ASP A 51 -11.29 3.92 -7.04
N GLN A 52 -10.07 3.50 -7.41
CA GLN A 52 -8.95 3.42 -6.46
C GLN A 52 -8.66 4.78 -5.80
N GLU A 53 -8.59 5.85 -6.58
CA GLU A 53 -8.41 7.23 -6.09
C GLU A 53 -9.54 7.64 -5.13
N LYS A 54 -10.80 7.29 -5.47
CA LYS A 54 -11.95 7.54 -4.61
C LYS A 54 -11.85 6.78 -3.28
N GLY A 55 -11.44 5.51 -3.32
CA GLY A 55 -11.26 4.71 -2.12
C GLY A 55 -10.17 5.28 -1.20
N ILE A 56 -9.03 5.69 -1.76
CA ILE A 56 -7.94 6.35 -1.02
C ILE A 56 -8.43 7.64 -0.37
N LYS A 57 -9.16 8.48 -1.11
CA LYS A 57 -9.73 9.73 -0.57
C LYS A 57 -10.61 9.46 0.66
N ILE A 58 -11.48 8.45 0.58
CA ILE A 58 -12.36 8.08 1.71
C ILE A 58 -11.53 7.56 2.89
N LEU A 59 -10.48 6.75 2.66
CA LEU A 59 -9.57 6.32 3.74
C LEU A 59 -8.86 7.50 4.42
N TYR A 60 -8.43 8.50 3.67
CA TYR A 60 -7.84 9.71 4.24
C TYR A 60 -8.81 10.49 5.14
N GLU A 61 -10.08 10.56 4.76
CA GLU A 61 -11.13 11.18 5.59
C GLU A 61 -11.30 10.40 6.90
N ILE A 62 -11.41 9.07 6.83
CA ILE A 62 -11.52 8.20 8.02
C ILE A 62 -10.30 8.36 8.92
N TYR A 63 -9.10 8.42 8.34
CA TYR A 63 -7.84 8.60 9.06
C TYR A 63 -7.81 9.91 9.85
N LYS A 64 -8.27 11.01 9.25
CA LYS A 64 -8.37 12.32 9.93
C LYS A 64 -9.43 12.33 11.02
N GLU A 65 -10.57 11.68 10.79
CA GLU A 65 -11.68 11.59 11.73
C GLU A 65 -11.37 10.66 12.92
N ASN A 66 -10.53 9.63 12.73
CA ASN A 66 -10.32 8.56 13.72
C ASN A 66 -8.82 8.25 13.94
N PRO A 67 -8.05 9.11 14.63
CA PRO A 67 -6.62 8.87 14.89
C PRO A 67 -6.33 7.55 15.61
N GLY A 68 -7.26 7.04 16.42
CA GLY A 68 -7.15 5.73 17.08
C GLY A 68 -7.11 4.53 16.12
N ARG A 69 -7.53 4.70 14.86
CA ARG A 69 -7.43 3.68 13.78
C ARG A 69 -6.28 3.96 12.81
N SER A 70 -5.35 4.84 13.19
CA SER A 70 -4.19 5.26 12.37
C SER A 70 -3.42 4.10 11.78
N ARG A 71 -3.11 3.07 12.57
CA ARG A 71 -2.38 1.88 12.11
C ARG A 71 -3.07 1.18 10.93
N GLU A 72 -4.36 0.85 11.10
CA GLU A 72 -5.18 0.19 10.07
C GLU A 72 -5.30 1.08 8.83
N CYS A 73 -5.59 2.37 9.01
CA CYS A 73 -5.74 3.30 7.89
C CYS A 73 -4.45 3.48 7.08
N LYS A 74 -3.29 3.67 7.75
CA LYS A 74 -1.99 3.80 7.08
C LYS A 74 -1.66 2.56 6.25
N TYR A 75 -1.97 1.36 6.77
CA TYR A 75 -1.70 0.13 6.03
C TYR A 75 -2.55 0.04 4.76
N TYR A 76 -3.85 0.36 4.84
CA TYR A 76 -4.73 0.34 3.67
C TYR A 76 -4.44 1.49 2.68
N LEU A 77 -4.00 2.65 3.17
CA LEU A 77 -3.49 3.74 2.32
C LEU A 77 -2.24 3.29 1.55
N ALA A 78 -1.31 2.58 2.20
CA ALA A 78 -0.14 2.01 1.53
C ALA A 78 -0.55 1.06 0.38
N ILE A 79 -1.55 0.21 0.60
CA ILE A 79 -2.08 -0.70 -0.44
C ILE A 79 -2.70 0.10 -1.58
N GLY A 80 -3.53 1.11 -1.28
CA GLY A 80 -4.16 1.96 -2.28
C GLY A 80 -3.14 2.68 -3.16
N GLU A 81 -2.16 3.35 -2.55
CA GLU A 81 -1.09 4.04 -3.28
C GLU A 81 -0.24 3.06 -4.11
N TYR A 82 0.06 1.86 -3.56
CA TYR A 82 0.77 0.82 -4.30
C TYR A 82 -0.01 0.39 -5.56
N ARG A 83 -1.33 0.19 -5.46
CA ARG A 83 -2.16 -0.18 -6.61
C ARG A 83 -2.24 0.91 -7.68
N LEU A 84 -2.15 2.18 -7.30
CA LEU A 84 -2.07 3.31 -8.23
C LEU A 84 -0.71 3.47 -8.90
N GLY A 85 0.31 2.71 -8.48
CA GLY A 85 1.70 2.89 -8.90
C GLY A 85 2.42 4.01 -8.16
N HIS A 86 1.82 4.59 -7.12
CA HIS A 86 2.44 5.61 -6.27
C HIS A 86 3.34 4.95 -5.22
N TYR A 87 4.38 4.25 -5.67
CA TYR A 87 5.19 3.39 -4.81
C TYR A 87 5.98 4.14 -3.74
N ARG A 88 6.35 5.41 -3.99
CA ARG A 88 7.05 6.24 -3.00
C ARG A 88 6.12 6.60 -1.84
N GLU A 89 4.89 6.97 -2.15
CA GLU A 89 3.84 7.29 -1.19
C GLU A 89 3.48 6.03 -0.38
N ALA A 90 3.32 4.89 -1.05
CA ALA A 90 3.11 3.61 -0.39
C ALA A 90 4.24 3.27 0.59
N ARG A 91 5.50 3.46 0.17
CA ARG A 91 6.67 3.23 1.02
C ARG A 91 6.67 4.14 2.26
N ASN A 92 6.35 5.42 2.12
CA ASN A 92 6.31 6.36 3.24
C ASN A 92 5.33 5.89 4.34
N TYR A 93 4.18 5.33 3.95
CA TYR A 93 3.23 4.76 4.91
C TYR A 93 3.80 3.55 5.65
N ILE A 94 4.45 2.64 4.92
CA ILE A 94 5.04 1.44 5.51
C ILE A 94 6.23 1.77 6.40
N ASP A 95 7.11 2.69 5.99
CA ASP A 95 8.23 3.17 6.80
C ASP A 95 7.71 3.80 8.11
N SER A 96 6.65 4.62 8.04
CA SER A 96 6.01 5.18 9.24
C SER A 96 5.39 4.11 10.15
N LEU A 97 4.89 2.99 9.61
CA LEU A 97 4.39 1.89 10.44
C LEU A 97 5.55 1.11 11.11
N LEU A 98 6.66 0.93 10.40
CA LEU A 98 7.85 0.24 10.90
C LEU A 98 8.60 1.02 11.99
N GLU A 99 8.44 2.35 12.06
CA GLU A 99 8.94 3.14 13.19
C GLU A 99 8.35 2.67 14.54
N PHE A 100 7.08 2.24 14.54
CA PHE A 100 6.39 1.75 15.74
C PHE A 100 6.47 0.23 15.89
N GLU A 101 6.48 -0.50 14.77
CA GLU A 101 6.49 -1.96 14.73
C GLU A 101 7.65 -2.52 13.89
N PRO A 102 8.91 -2.30 14.30
CA PRO A 102 10.09 -2.57 13.47
C PRO A 102 10.31 -4.04 13.13
N LYS A 103 9.69 -4.96 13.89
CA LYS A 103 9.80 -6.42 13.69
C LYS A 103 8.60 -7.03 12.97
N ASN A 104 7.61 -6.23 12.58
CA ASN A 104 6.39 -6.70 11.94
C ASN A 104 6.71 -7.25 10.54
N GLN A 105 6.59 -8.58 10.39
CA GLN A 105 6.96 -9.26 9.16
C GLN A 105 6.05 -8.90 7.99
N GLN A 106 4.78 -8.59 8.23
CA GLN A 106 3.84 -8.17 7.18
C GLN A 106 4.29 -6.83 6.58
N PHE A 107 4.66 -5.86 7.41
CA PHE A 107 5.15 -4.55 6.96
C PHE A 107 6.52 -4.66 6.28
N LEU A 108 7.43 -5.46 6.84
CA LEU A 108 8.75 -5.72 6.24
C LEU A 108 8.64 -6.39 4.87
N ASN A 109 7.74 -7.36 4.71
CA ASN A 109 7.52 -8.04 3.43
C ASN A 109 6.89 -7.10 2.41
N PHE A 110 5.88 -6.32 2.80
CA PHE A 110 5.28 -5.35 1.90
C PHE A 110 6.29 -4.28 1.46
N LYS A 111 7.15 -3.80 2.37
CA LYS A 111 8.25 -2.88 2.02
C LYS A 111 9.17 -3.46 0.94
N LYS A 112 9.55 -4.74 1.04
CA LYS A 112 10.38 -5.40 0.02
C LYS A 112 9.70 -5.43 -1.35
N ILE A 113 8.40 -5.69 -1.38
CA ILE A 113 7.60 -5.69 -2.62
C ILE A 113 7.58 -4.29 -3.24
N ILE A 114 7.35 -3.26 -2.43
CA ILE A 114 7.36 -1.86 -2.88
C ILE A 114 8.76 -1.47 -3.39
N ASP A 115 9.82 -1.78 -2.64
CA ASP A 115 11.20 -1.45 -3.01
C ASP A 115 11.60 -2.11 -4.35
N SER A 116 11.13 -3.34 -4.62
CA SER A 116 11.33 -3.98 -5.93
C SER A 116 10.67 -3.18 -7.05
N LYS A 117 9.43 -2.72 -6.87
CA LYS A 117 8.72 -1.92 -7.87
C LYS A 117 9.38 -0.57 -8.14
N VAL A 118 9.87 0.10 -7.10
CA VAL A 118 10.64 1.36 -7.23
C VAL A 118 11.92 1.15 -8.04
N GLN A 119 12.61 0.03 -7.83
CA GLN A 119 13.81 -0.35 -8.60
C GLN A 119 13.48 -0.62 -10.06
N ASP A 120 12.40 -1.37 -10.33
CA ASP A 120 11.97 -1.73 -11.69
C ASP A 120 11.59 -0.48 -12.52
N GLU A 121 10.98 0.53 -11.91
CA GLU A 121 10.62 1.79 -12.59
C GLU A 121 11.82 2.74 -12.82
N GLY A 122 13.04 2.35 -12.44
CA GLY A 122 14.22 3.20 -12.57
C GLY A 122 14.18 4.45 -11.69
N ILE A 123 13.28 4.49 -10.70
CA ILE A 123 13.18 5.55 -9.69
C ILE A 123 14.30 5.30 -8.66
N LEU A 124 15.56 5.44 -9.09
CA LEU A 124 16.72 5.40 -8.21
C LEU A 124 16.80 6.71 -7.41
N GLY A 125 15.97 6.80 -6.37
CA GLY A 125 16.03 7.85 -5.36
C GLY A 125 16.67 7.33 -4.07
N ILE A 126 18.01 7.27 -4.07
CA ILE A 126 18.88 7.24 -2.88
C ILE A 126 18.81 5.97 -1.97
N ALA A 127 19.96 5.29 -1.96
CA ALA A 127 20.51 4.40 -0.94
C ALA A 127 19.77 3.10 -0.60
N ILE A 128 20.12 2.05 -1.34
CA ILE A 128 20.10 0.67 -0.82
C ILE A 128 21.08 0.62 0.37
N VAL A 129 20.59 0.84 1.59
CA VAL A 129 21.28 0.37 2.79
C VAL A 129 20.59 -0.92 3.21
N GLY A 130 21.12 -2.03 2.72
CA GLY A 130 20.57 -3.36 2.94
C GLY A 130 21.21 -4.34 1.97
N GLY A 131 22.48 -4.65 2.19
CA GLY A 131 23.35 -5.31 1.22
C GLY A 131 22.84 -6.67 0.75
N ILE A 132 22.33 -6.71 -0.48
CA ILE A 132 22.69 -7.68 -1.51
C ILE A 132 22.89 -6.86 -2.78
N ALA A 133 24.15 -6.63 -3.18
CA ALA A 133 24.44 -6.14 -4.52
C ALA A 133 24.42 -7.36 -5.44
N ILE A 134 23.39 -7.52 -6.26
CA ILE A 134 23.45 -8.45 -7.39
C ILE A 134 24.43 -7.81 -8.39
N ALA A 135 25.69 -8.20 -8.29
CA ALA A 135 26.68 -7.89 -9.31
C ALA A 135 26.32 -8.68 -10.57
N THR A 136 25.55 -8.07 -11.48
CA THR A 136 25.51 -8.51 -12.88
C THR A 136 26.81 -8.07 -13.55
N GLY A 137 27.91 -8.68 -13.12
CA GLY A 137 29.20 -8.55 -13.75
C GLY A 137 29.24 -9.40 -15.02
N THR A 138 28.75 -8.85 -16.14
CA THR A 138 29.20 -9.19 -17.50
C THR A 138 28.64 -8.15 -18.47
N LEU A 139 29.40 -7.09 -18.81
CA LEU A 139 29.66 -6.64 -20.20
C LEU A 139 30.25 -5.24 -20.38
N LEU A 140 30.56 -4.44 -19.35
CA LEU A 140 31.13 -3.12 -19.61
C LEU A 140 32.67 -3.10 -19.61
N ILE A 141 33.18 -3.41 -20.81
CA ILE A 141 34.31 -2.71 -21.44
C ILE A 141 35.72 -3.08 -20.95
N LYS A 142 36.13 -4.26 -21.40
CA LYS A 142 37.52 -4.60 -21.75
C LYS A 142 37.95 -3.83 -23.04
N LEU A 143 37.90 -2.50 -23.06
CA LEU A 143 38.35 -1.64 -24.20
C LEU A 143 39.02 -0.32 -23.76
N LEU A 144 39.81 -0.32 -22.71
CA LEU A 144 40.83 0.73 -22.52
C LEU A 144 42.16 0.08 -22.13
N LYS A 145 42.70 -0.72 -23.06
CA LYS A 145 44.12 -1.01 -23.17
C LYS A 145 44.51 -1.05 -24.65
N LYS A 146 44.94 0.09 -25.18
CA LYS A 146 46.15 0.18 -26.01
C LYS A 146 46.70 1.60 -25.90
#